data_AF-A0A7S0JHN6-F1
#
_entry.id   AF-A0A7S0JHN6-F1
#
_cell.length_a   1.000
_cell.length_b   1.000
_cell.length_c   1.000
_cell.angle_alpha   90.00
_cell.angle_beta   90.00
_cell.angle_gamma   90.00
#
_symmetry.space_group_name_H-M   'P 1'
#
loop_
_entity.id
_entity.type
_entity.pdbx_description
1 polymer ?
#
loop_
_entity_poly.entity_id
_entity_poly.type
_entity_poly.pdbx_seq_one_letter_code
_entity_poly.pdbx_strand_id
1 'polypeptide(L)'
;RSQLALEVRWLRGSGAVSASPVALLHKDVHGGNLLRRPDGTLKLIDLEFADAGPRAFDVANFFLECAFVEEDESWDWSRVPSAGEQAAFAEAYALSAGAAAE
;
A
#
# COMPACT_ATOMS: atom_id res chain seq x y z
N ARG A 1 -12.54 -17.43 22.68
CA ARG A 1 -12.38 -16.33 21.70
C ARG A 1 -10.97 -16.47 21.13
N SER A 2 -10.80 -16.55 19.81
CA SER A 2 -9.48 -16.73 19.19
C SER A 2 -8.57 -15.54 19.48
N GLN A 3 -7.25 -15.79 19.56
CA GLN A 3 -6.21 -14.78 19.70
C GLN A 3 -6.37 -13.65 18.66
N LEU A 4 -6.70 -14.01 17.41
CA LEU A 4 -7.00 -13.06 16.33
C LEU A 4 -8.09 -12.04 16.69
N ALA A 5 -9.15 -12.47 17.38
CA ALA A 5 -10.23 -11.57 17.78
C ALA A 5 -9.82 -10.60 18.90
N LEU A 6 -8.75 -10.90 19.64
CA LEU A 6 -8.15 -9.97 20.60
C LEU A 6 -7.25 -8.97 19.87
N GLU A 7 -6.43 -9.42 18.92
CA GLU A 7 -5.54 -8.56 18.13
C GLU A 7 -6.30 -7.56 17.26
N VAL A 8 -7.37 -7.98 16.59
CA VAL A 8 -8.24 -7.08 15.82
C VAL A 8 -8.87 -6.01 16.71
N ARG A 9 -9.29 -6.39 17.93
CA ARG A 9 -9.83 -5.41 18.89
C ARG A 9 -8.77 -4.47 19.42
N TRP A 10 -7.56 -4.97 19.66
CA TRP A 10 -6.42 -4.15 20.05
C TRP A 10 -6.09 -3.15 18.94
N LEU A 11 -5.93 -3.57 17.68
CA LEU A 11 -5.68 -2.67 16.54
C LEU A 11 -6.74 -1.56 16.40
N ARG A 12 -8.02 -1.92 16.56
CA ARG A 12 -9.13 -0.96 16.50
C ARG A 12 -9.13 0.03 17.68
N GLY A 13 -8.59 -0.36 18.84
CA GLY A 13 -8.60 0.44 20.06
C GLY A 13 -7.26 1.11 20.41
N SER A 14 -6.15 0.74 19.75
CA SER A 14 -4.80 1.17 20.12
C SER A 14 -4.45 2.58 19.63
N GLY A 15 -5.23 3.14 18.71
CA GLY A 15 -4.86 4.38 18.02
C GLY A 15 -3.64 4.23 17.11
N ALA A 16 -3.17 3.00 16.85
CA ALA A 16 -2.09 2.72 15.89
C ALA A 16 -2.49 3.06 14.45
N VAL A 17 -3.80 3.19 14.19
CA VAL A 17 -4.31 3.70 12.92
C VAL A 17 -4.12 5.21 12.90
N SER A 18 -3.10 5.67 12.17
CA SER A 18 -2.85 7.08 11.91
C SER A 18 -4.11 7.77 11.34
N ALA A 19 -4.32 9.04 11.67
CA ALA A 19 -5.40 9.89 11.15
C ALA A 19 -5.18 10.27 9.67
N SER A 20 -4.81 9.30 8.84
CA SER A 20 -4.58 9.49 7.41
C SER A 20 -5.92 9.75 6.71
N PRO A 21 -5.99 10.74 5.79
CA PRO A 21 -7.20 11.01 5.02
C PRO A 21 -7.76 9.76 4.35
N VAL A 22 -9.09 9.66 4.32
CA VAL A 22 -9.78 8.56 3.64
C VAL A 22 -9.76 8.80 2.13
N ALA A 23 -9.44 7.75 1.37
CA ALA A 23 -9.45 7.74 -0.09
C ALA A 23 -10.01 6.40 -0.61
N LEU A 24 -10.30 6.32 -1.90
CA LEU A 24 -10.49 5.02 -2.57
C LEU A 24 -9.13 4.32 -2.66
N LEU A 25 -9.06 3.12 -2.12
CA LEU A 25 -7.88 2.29 -2.03
C LEU A 25 -8.00 1.12 -3.00
N HIS A 26 -6.86 0.59 -3.42
CA HIS A 26 -6.75 -0.67 -4.13
C HIS A 26 -6.60 -1.86 -3.18
N LYS A 27 -5.91 -1.67 -2.06
CA LYS A 27 -5.55 -2.66 -1.02
C LYS A 27 -4.64 -3.82 -1.43
N ASP A 28 -4.25 -3.89 -2.68
CA ASP A 28 -3.48 -5.02 -3.22
C ASP A 28 -2.52 -4.56 -4.33
N VAL A 29 -1.75 -3.52 -4.03
CA VAL A 29 -0.76 -2.96 -4.97
C VAL A 29 0.51 -3.79 -4.89
N HIS A 30 0.73 -4.66 -5.87
CA HIS A 30 1.96 -5.45 -6.04
C HIS A 30 2.35 -5.56 -7.53
N GLY A 31 3.46 -6.25 -7.82
CA GLY A 31 4.04 -6.37 -9.17
C GLY A 31 3.05 -6.93 -10.20
N GLY A 32 2.30 -7.97 -9.84
CA GLY A 32 1.27 -8.57 -10.69
C GLY A 32 0.14 -7.62 -11.10
N ASN A 33 -0.22 -6.66 -10.25
CA ASN A 33 -1.30 -5.69 -10.52
C ASN A 33 -0.83 -4.39 -11.19
N LEU A 34 0.47 -4.27 -11.49
CA LEU A 34 1.08 -3.11 -12.15
C LEU A 34 1.45 -3.42 -13.61
N LEU A 35 0.58 -3.03 -14.54
CA LEU A 35 0.86 -3.20 -15.97
C LEU A 35 1.65 -2.04 -16.54
N ARG A 36 2.80 -2.33 -17.14
CA ARG A 36 3.55 -1.35 -17.94
C ARG A 36 2.97 -1.24 -19.34
N ARG A 37 2.50 -0.04 -19.70
CA ARG A 37 1.95 0.27 -21.02
C ARG A 37 3.07 0.53 -22.05
N PRO A 38 2.79 0.46 -23.37
CA PRO A 38 3.80 0.70 -24.40
C PRO A 38 4.46 2.08 -24.34
N ASP A 39 3.75 3.09 -23.83
CA ASP A 39 4.26 4.45 -23.61
C ASP A 39 5.14 4.60 -22.35
N GLY A 40 5.35 3.51 -21.61
CA GLY A 40 6.15 3.49 -20.38
C GLY A 40 5.39 3.88 -19.12
N THR A 41 4.10 4.27 -19.22
CA THR A 41 3.25 4.53 -18.05
C THR A 41 2.81 3.23 -17.37
N LEU A 42 2.47 3.32 -16.08
CA LEU A 42 1.92 2.21 -15.32
C LEU A 42 0.40 2.32 -15.22
N LYS A 43 -0.28 1.18 -15.25
CA LYS A 43 -1.72 1.07 -14.99
C LYS A 43 -1.98 0.01 -13.93
N LEU A 44 -2.72 0.39 -12.90
CA LEU A 44 -3.26 -0.52 -11.90
C LEU A 44 -4.50 -1.25 -12.45
N ILE A 45 -4.60 -2.52 -12.11
CA ILE A 45 -5.70 -3.42 -12.48
C ILE A 45 -6.11 -4.25 -11.26
N ASP A 46 -7.20 -5.01 -11.38
CA ASP A 46 -7.69 -5.93 -10.34
C ASP A 46 -8.12 -5.25 -9.03
N LEU A 47 -9.29 -4.62 -9.07
CA LEU A 47 -9.85 -3.82 -7.96
C LEU A 47 -10.73 -4.65 -7.02
N GLU A 48 -10.49 -5.95 -6.87
CA GLU A 48 -11.38 -6.83 -6.11
C GLU A 48 -11.46 -6.49 -4.61
N PHE A 49 -10.40 -5.92 -4.04
CA PHE A 49 -10.33 -5.48 -2.65
C PHE A 49 -10.57 -3.97 -2.48
N ALA A 50 -10.88 -3.25 -3.56
CA ALA A 50 -10.97 -1.80 -3.53
C ALA A 50 -12.12 -1.32 -2.65
N ASP A 51 -11.83 -0.41 -1.71
CA ASP A 51 -12.84 0.28 -0.91
C ASP A 51 -12.32 1.62 -0.37
N ALA A 52 -13.14 2.31 0.42
CA ALA A 52 -12.70 3.53 1.10
C ALA A 52 -11.96 3.22 2.40
N GLY A 53 -10.76 3.78 2.56
CA GLY A 53 -9.97 3.62 3.78
C GLY A 53 -8.86 4.65 3.93
N PRO A 54 -8.07 4.59 5.02
CA PRO A 54 -6.94 5.50 5.23
C PRO A 54 -5.90 5.30 4.13
N ARG A 55 -5.60 6.35 3.34
CA ARG A 55 -4.69 6.25 2.18
C ARG A 55 -3.28 5.76 2.48
N ALA A 56 -2.85 5.88 3.73
CA ALA A 56 -1.56 5.35 4.18
C ALA A 56 -1.51 3.81 4.12
N PHE A 57 -2.66 3.13 4.09
CA PHE A 57 -2.72 1.67 3.97
C PHE A 57 -2.11 1.18 2.66
N ASP A 58 -2.55 1.70 1.50
CA ASP A 58 -2.02 1.26 0.20
C ASP A 58 -0.52 1.52 0.07
N VAL A 59 -0.04 2.67 0.59
CA VAL A 59 1.37 3.02 0.58
C VAL A 59 2.19 2.03 1.43
N ALA A 60 1.73 1.76 2.66
CA ALA A 60 2.41 0.83 3.54
C ALA A 60 2.35 -0.62 3.02
N ASN A 61 1.20 -1.03 2.47
CA ASN A 61 1.03 -2.34 1.86
C ASN A 61 2.01 -2.53 0.69
N PHE A 62 2.08 -1.56 -0.23
CA PHE A 62 3.01 -1.62 -1.37
C PHE A 62 4.48 -1.77 -0.93
N PHE A 63 4.89 -1.10 0.15
CA PHE A 63 6.26 -1.26 0.69
C PHE A 63 6.52 -2.67 1.22
N LEU A 64 5.52 -3.32 1.80
CA LEU A 64 5.62 -4.71 2.25
C LEU A 64 5.63 -5.68 1.06
N GLU A 65 4.83 -5.41 0.03
CA GLU A 65 4.80 -6.21 -1.20
C GLU A 65 6.15 -6.20 -1.93
N CYS A 66 6.97 -5.16 -1.77
CA CYS A 66 8.33 -5.15 -2.30
C CYS A 66 9.20 -6.27 -1.70
N ALA A 67 8.90 -6.74 -0.48
CA ALA A 67 9.61 -7.83 0.19
C ALA A 67 9.12 -9.22 -0.23
N PHE A 68 7.94 -9.33 -0.83
CA PHE A 68 7.44 -10.61 -1.32
C PHE A 68 8.11 -10.97 -2.65
N VAL A 69 8.58 -12.21 -2.75
CA VAL A 69 9.21 -12.77 -3.94
C VAL A 69 8.21 -13.74 -4.57
N GLU A 70 7.55 -13.32 -5.64
CA GLU A 70 6.47 -14.10 -6.28
C GLU A 70 6.99 -15.43 -6.85
N GLU A 71 8.25 -15.51 -7.29
CA GLU A 71 8.80 -16.69 -7.95
C GLU A 71 8.94 -17.92 -7.04
N ASP A 72 9.18 -17.70 -5.74
CA ASP A 72 9.41 -18.76 -4.76
C ASP A 72 8.56 -18.62 -3.47
N GLU A 73 7.59 -17.70 -3.50
CA GLU A 73 6.67 -17.39 -2.39
C GLU A 73 7.39 -17.05 -1.07
N SER A 74 8.61 -16.53 -1.16
CA SER A 74 9.43 -16.18 0.00
C SER A 74 9.36 -14.69 0.36
N TRP A 75 9.91 -14.36 1.53
CA TRP A 75 10.02 -12.99 2.03
C TRP A 75 11.49 -12.59 2.11
N ASP A 76 11.89 -11.62 1.29
CA ASP A 76 13.18 -10.95 1.36
C ASP A 76 13.01 -9.53 1.91
N TRP A 77 13.17 -9.41 3.22
CA TRP A 77 13.05 -8.15 3.95
C TRP A 77 14.09 -7.10 3.54
N SER A 78 15.16 -7.48 2.83
CA SER A 78 16.12 -6.50 2.30
C SER A 78 15.57 -5.68 1.13
N ARG A 79 14.47 -6.13 0.52
CA ARG A 79 13.76 -5.41 -0.55
C ARG A 79 12.70 -4.42 -0.06
N VAL A 80 12.42 -4.39 1.25
CA VAL A 80 11.58 -3.32 1.82
C VAL A 80 12.29 -1.98 1.54
N PRO A 81 11.60 -0.99 0.94
CA PRO A 81 12.22 0.29 0.64
C PRO A 81 12.85 0.91 1.90
N SER A 82 14.04 1.47 1.75
CA SER A 82 14.72 2.22 2.82
C SER A 82 13.90 3.43 3.24
N ALA A 83 14.18 3.99 4.42
CA ALA A 83 13.49 5.19 4.89
C ALA A 83 13.55 6.37 3.89
N GLY A 84 14.65 6.49 3.14
CA GLY A 84 14.79 7.52 2.10
C GLY A 84 13.90 7.26 0.89
N GLU A 85 13.78 6.02 0.44
CA GLU A 85 12.90 5.63 -0.67
C GLU A 85 11.41 5.74 -0.27
N GLN A 86 11.06 5.35 0.96
CA GLN A 86 9.71 5.52 1.49
C GLN A 86 9.31 7.00 1.53
N ALA A 87 10.21 7.87 1.98
CA ALA A 87 9.97 9.32 2.00
C ALA A 87 9.81 9.88 0.58
N ALA A 88 10.70 9.52 -0.36
CA ALA A 88 10.61 9.95 -1.75
C ALA A 88 9.31 9.51 -2.43
N PHE A 89 8.87 8.27 -2.18
CA PHE A 89 7.58 7.76 -2.68
C PHE A 89 6.40 8.53 -2.06
N ALA A 90 6.40 8.74 -0.75
CA ALA A 90 5.34 9.46 -0.05
C ALA A 90 5.21 10.92 -0.53
N GLU A 91 6.33 11.59 -0.82
CA GLU A 91 6.35 12.93 -1.40
C GLU A 91 5.77 12.95 -2.82
N ALA A 92 6.20 12.03 -3.69
CA ALA A 92 5.66 11.92 -5.04
C ALA A 92 4.16 11.62 -5.05
N TYR A 93 3.71 10.74 -4.14
CA TYR A 93 2.29 10.42 -3.94
C TYR A 93 1.48 11.63 -3.45
N ALA A 94 2.02 12.42 -2.52
CA ALA A 94 1.35 13.62 -2.03
C ALA A 94 1.21 14.70 -3.12
N LEU A 95 2.25 14.86 -3.96
CA LEU A 95 2.23 15.79 -5.08
C LEU A 95 1.24 15.37 -6.17
N SER A 96 1.17 14.08 -6.51
CA SER A 96 0.22 13.58 -7.52
C SER A 96 -1.23 13.70 -7.06
N ALA A 97 -1.50 13.52 -5.76
CA ALA A 97 -2.82 13.74 -5.18
C ALA A 97 -3.26 15.21 -5.21
N GLY A 98 -2.31 16.15 -5.10
CA GLY A 98 -2.58 17.60 -5.23
C GLY A 98 -2.90 18.01 -6.67
N ALA A 99 -2.22 17.42 -7.65
CA ALA A 99 -2.44 17.71 -9.07
C ALA A 99 -3.77 17.18 -9.62
N ALA A 100 -4.42 16.21 -8.95
CA ALA A 100 -5.73 15.69 -9.33
C ALA A 100 -6.91 16.53 -8.79
N ALA A 101 -6.64 17.56 -7.98
CA ALA A 101 -7.63 18.42 -7.35
C ALA A 101 -7.77 19.82 -7.99
N GLU A 102 -7.02 20.11 -9.06
CA GLU A 102 -7.17 21.28 -9.95
C GLU A 102 -7.79 20.88 -11.30
#